data_AF-A0A087WQR2-F1
#
_entry.id   AF-A0A087WQR2-F1
#
_cell.length_a   1.000
_cell.length_b   1.000
_cell.length_c   1.000
_cell.angle_alpha   90.00
_cell.angle_beta   90.00
_cell.angle_gamma   90.00
#
_symmetry.space_group_name_H-M   'P 1'
#
loop_
_entity.id
_entity.type
_entity.pdbx_description
1 polymer ?
#
loop_
_entity_poly.entity_id
_entity_poly.type
_entity_poly.pdbx_seq_one_letter_code
_entity_poly.pdbx_strand_id
1 'polypeptide(L)'
;MTNTELHTQGLLLFKEILTRQPEEIRLFTSSALCRDASRALQEAVSSPVLAVAAEALRAISAFLRKDHQSSLPVQYRALRALLEAMLSRCMEFSQTPLNRRSLGHACSRNSEKATLRKGSFLLSTLEGFRNACRLAVEFQGEPSAQENPFTAPSAEKEDTLEAFSEYLLSACDSQCIPMVMRYSEEATHPKLMEVFLSILHSLFVIIPHMKVKFSRKLADSSFIRLTLELKARFCSGQRTLCSV
;
A
#
# COMPACT_ATOMS: atom_id res chain seq x y z
N MET A 1 25.19 9.17 14.29
CA MET A 1 24.46 10.19 13.50
C MET A 1 24.20 9.58 12.13
N THR A 2 22.95 9.27 11.81
CA THR A 2 22.57 8.64 10.54
C THR A 2 22.38 9.72 9.49
N ASN A 3 23.10 9.66 8.36
CA ASN A 3 22.95 10.63 7.29
C ASN A 3 21.63 10.38 6.55
N THR A 4 20.58 11.10 6.95
CA THR A 4 19.21 10.93 6.43
C THR A 4 19.10 11.24 4.93
N GLU A 5 19.93 12.14 4.43
CA GLU A 5 19.99 12.48 3.00
C GLU A 5 20.57 11.31 2.21
N LEU A 6 21.65 10.69 2.70
CA LEU A 6 22.22 9.48 2.09
C LEU A 6 21.19 8.35 2.01
N HIS A 7 20.43 8.10 3.08
CA HIS A 7 19.38 7.07 3.07
C HIS A 7 18.27 7.39 2.07
N THR A 8 17.83 8.65 2.01
CA THR A 8 16.79 9.09 1.07
C THR A 8 17.26 8.93 -0.38
N GLN A 9 18.50 9.35 -0.70
CA GLN A 9 19.08 9.21 -2.03
C GLN A 9 19.30 7.73 -2.42
N GLY A 10 19.75 6.91 -1.47
CA GLY A 10 19.88 5.46 -1.67
C GLY A 10 18.56 4.80 -2.03
N LEU A 11 17.48 5.14 -1.33
CA LEU A 11 16.13 4.64 -1.63
C LEU A 11 15.60 5.15 -2.97
N LEU A 12 15.86 6.42 -3.30
CA LEU A 12 15.48 6.99 -4.59
C LEU A 12 16.16 6.26 -5.75
N LEU A 13 17.47 6.01 -5.64
CA LEU A 13 18.23 5.22 -6.61
C LEU A 13 17.69 3.78 -6.68
N PHE A 14 17.45 3.14 -5.54
CA PHE A 14 16.95 1.77 -5.50
C PHE A 14 15.57 1.65 -6.16
N LYS A 15 14.65 2.59 -5.88
CA LYS A 15 13.36 2.70 -6.58
C LYS A 15 13.54 2.85 -8.08
N GLU A 16 14.50 3.67 -8.54
CA GLU A 16 14.74 3.88 -9.96
C GLU A 16 15.24 2.59 -10.65
N ILE A 17 16.16 1.86 -10.00
CA ILE A 17 16.63 0.55 -10.46
C ILE A 17 15.45 -0.41 -10.58
N LEU A 18 14.63 -0.55 -9.54
CA LEU A 18 13.46 -1.43 -9.54
C LEU A 18 12.44 -1.08 -10.63
N THR A 19 12.27 0.22 -10.90
CA THR A 19 11.30 0.70 -11.89
C THR A 19 11.79 0.48 -13.31
N ARG A 20 13.09 0.72 -13.57
CA ARG A 20 13.68 0.64 -14.91
C ARG A 20 14.19 -0.73 -15.30
N GLN A 21 14.31 -1.66 -14.34
CA GLN A 21 14.77 -3.00 -14.63
C GLN A 21 13.87 -3.66 -15.70
N PRO A 22 14.44 -4.13 -16.83
CA PRO A 22 13.73 -4.91 -17.82
C PRO A 22 13.21 -6.23 -17.24
N GLU A 23 12.07 -6.71 -17.75
CA GLU A 23 11.42 -7.93 -17.25
C GLU A 23 12.29 -9.18 -17.47
N GLU A 24 13.13 -9.16 -18.51
CA GLU A 24 14.02 -10.25 -18.90
C GLU A 24 15.24 -10.39 -17.98
N ILE A 25 15.60 -9.34 -17.25
CA ILE A 25 16.80 -9.30 -16.42
C ILE A 25 16.41 -9.38 -14.94
N ARG A 26 16.62 -10.55 -14.34
CA ARG A 26 16.35 -10.77 -12.92
C ARG A 26 17.33 -9.97 -12.06
N LEU A 27 16.80 -8.96 -11.36
CA LEU A 27 17.57 -8.20 -10.37
C LEU A 27 17.88 -9.06 -9.13
N PHE A 28 16.91 -9.90 -8.72
CA PHE A 28 17.05 -10.80 -7.59
C PHE A 28 17.25 -12.24 -8.09
N THR A 29 18.50 -12.68 -8.12
CA THR A 29 18.87 -14.02 -8.63
C THR A 29 18.66 -15.14 -7.61
N SER A 30 18.41 -14.81 -6.34
CA SER A 30 18.11 -15.77 -5.29
C SER A 30 17.04 -15.25 -4.33
N SER A 31 16.30 -16.17 -3.71
CA SER A 31 15.31 -15.86 -2.67
C SER A 31 15.95 -15.19 -1.45
N ALA A 32 17.21 -15.49 -1.15
CA ALA A 32 17.98 -14.84 -0.09
C ALA A 32 18.16 -13.35 -0.38
N LEU A 33 18.61 -12.99 -1.59
CA LEU A 33 18.79 -11.58 -1.98
C LEU A 33 17.46 -10.82 -2.00
N CYS A 34 16.39 -11.44 -2.48
CA CYS A 34 15.04 -10.87 -2.46
C CYS A 34 14.57 -10.61 -1.02
N ARG A 35 14.83 -11.55 -0.10
CA ARG A 35 14.49 -11.41 1.32
C ARG A 35 15.30 -10.31 1.99
N ASP A 36 16.59 -10.19 1.69
CA ASP A 36 17.44 -9.14 2.25
C ASP A 36 17.01 -7.74 1.77
N ALA A 37 16.64 -7.62 0.49
CA ALA A 37 16.04 -6.40 -0.05
C ALA A 37 14.70 -6.07 0.63
N SER A 38 13.83 -7.07 0.83
CA SER A 38 12.58 -6.90 1.57
C SER A 38 12.82 -6.41 3.00
N ARG A 39 13.81 -6.98 3.70
CA ARG A 39 14.18 -6.56 5.07
C ARG A 39 14.70 -5.11 5.09
N ALA A 40 15.57 -4.74 4.17
CA ALA A 40 16.06 -3.37 4.07
C ALA A 40 14.92 -2.36 3.84
N LEU A 41 13.93 -2.71 3.01
CA LEU A 41 12.73 -1.90 2.81
C LEU A 41 11.84 -1.82 4.05
N GLN A 42 11.71 -2.90 4.82
CA GLN A 42 11.00 -2.92 6.11
C GLN A 42 11.64 -1.97 7.13
N GLU A 43 12.97 -2.00 7.23
CA GLU A 43 13.72 -1.10 8.10
C GLU A 43 13.56 0.36 7.64
N ALA A 44 13.62 0.61 6.33
CA ALA A 44 13.50 1.94 5.75
C ALA A 44 12.10 2.55 5.96
N VAL A 45 11.02 1.77 5.78
CA VAL A 45 9.65 2.27 6.00
C VAL A 45 9.37 2.53 7.48
N SER A 46 10.02 1.78 8.37
CA SER A 46 9.93 1.96 9.83
C SER A 46 10.74 3.17 10.33
N SER A 47 11.44 3.88 9.44
CA SER A 47 12.22 5.07 9.80
C SER A 47 11.35 6.15 10.46
N PRO A 48 11.82 6.78 11.54
CA PRO A 48 11.14 7.92 12.14
C PRO A 48 11.15 9.14 11.20
N VAL A 49 12.06 9.18 10.22
CA VAL A 49 12.18 10.27 9.25
C VAL A 49 11.18 10.05 8.12
N LEU A 50 10.13 10.88 8.07
CA LEU A 50 9.02 10.73 7.12
C LEU A 50 9.47 10.72 5.65
N ALA A 51 10.48 11.50 5.28
CA ALA A 51 11.01 11.53 3.91
C ALA A 51 11.62 10.17 3.50
N VAL A 52 12.38 9.55 4.40
CA VAL A 52 12.96 8.21 4.20
C VAL A 52 11.85 7.18 4.07
N ALA A 53 10.87 7.20 4.99
CA ALA A 53 9.73 6.30 4.94
C ALA A 53 8.91 6.46 3.65
N ALA A 54 8.68 7.70 3.20
CA ALA A 54 7.95 7.99 1.98
C ALA A 54 8.67 7.47 0.71
N GLU A 55 9.99 7.63 0.61
CA GLU A 55 10.74 7.03 -0.51
C GLU A 55 10.76 5.51 -0.42
N ALA A 56 10.83 4.94 0.79
CA ALA A 56 10.73 3.50 0.99
C ALA A 56 9.39 2.95 0.48
N LEU A 57 8.25 3.63 0.73
CA LEU A 57 6.95 3.23 0.19
C LEU A 57 6.92 3.17 -1.34
N ARG A 58 7.55 4.14 -2.00
CA ARG A 58 7.66 4.16 -3.47
C ARG A 58 8.55 3.04 -3.98
N ALA A 59 9.67 2.80 -3.30
CA ALA A 59 10.56 1.67 -3.60
C ALA A 59 9.84 0.32 -3.41
N ILE A 60 9.06 0.15 -2.33
CA ILE A 60 8.23 -1.03 -2.08
C ILE A 60 7.22 -1.23 -3.22
N SER A 61 6.56 -0.16 -3.65
CA SER A 61 5.61 -0.21 -4.77
C SER A 61 6.29 -0.73 -6.04
N ALA A 62 7.51 -0.28 -6.35
CA ALA A 62 8.30 -0.77 -7.48
C ALA A 62 8.82 -2.21 -7.26
N PHE A 63 9.16 -2.57 -6.03
CA PHE A 63 9.65 -3.90 -5.64
C PHE A 63 8.59 -4.99 -5.80
N LEU A 64 7.31 -4.67 -5.58
CA LEU A 64 6.18 -5.62 -5.66
C LEU A 64 5.77 -6.02 -7.10
N ARG A 65 6.61 -5.77 -8.11
CA ARG A 65 6.41 -6.30 -9.47
C ARG A 65 6.70 -7.81 -9.52
N LYS A 66 5.95 -8.55 -10.35
CA LYS A 66 6.14 -9.99 -10.57
C LYS A 66 7.59 -10.37 -10.86
N ASP A 67 8.26 -9.64 -11.74
CA ASP A 67 9.63 -9.96 -12.19
C ASP A 67 10.65 -9.95 -11.03
N HIS A 68 10.45 -9.06 -10.06
CA HIS A 68 11.29 -8.96 -8.87
C HIS A 68 10.99 -10.06 -7.85
N GLN A 69 9.76 -10.58 -7.84
CA GLN A 69 9.30 -11.61 -6.90
C GLN A 69 9.32 -13.03 -7.51
N SER A 70 9.80 -13.19 -8.75
CA SER A 70 9.80 -14.46 -9.48
C SER A 70 10.92 -15.43 -9.08
N SER A 71 11.74 -15.09 -8.07
CA SER A 71 12.71 -16.03 -7.50
C SER A 71 11.97 -17.11 -6.70
N LEU A 72 12.12 -18.37 -7.10
CA LEU A 72 11.43 -19.48 -6.46
C LEU A 72 12.24 -20.04 -5.26
N PRO A 73 11.57 -20.46 -4.18
CA PRO A 73 10.15 -20.27 -3.89
C PRO A 73 9.82 -18.80 -3.55
N VAL A 74 8.62 -18.35 -3.93
CA VAL A 74 8.13 -16.99 -3.62
C VAL A 74 8.07 -16.81 -2.09
N GLN A 75 8.59 -15.70 -1.59
CA GLN A 75 8.73 -15.43 -0.16
C GLN A 75 7.49 -14.68 0.39
N TYR A 76 6.32 -15.32 0.42
CA TYR A 76 5.06 -14.68 0.85
C TYR A 76 5.10 -14.17 2.28
N ARG A 77 5.78 -14.87 3.21
CA ARG A 77 6.00 -14.37 4.57
C ARG A 77 6.77 -13.05 4.61
N ALA A 78 7.81 -12.91 3.78
CA ALA A 78 8.58 -11.67 3.69
C ALA A 78 7.76 -10.53 3.08
N LEU A 79 6.95 -10.84 2.05
CA LEU A 79 6.00 -9.89 1.46
C LEU A 79 4.96 -9.42 2.46
N ARG A 80 4.38 -10.35 3.24
CA ARG A 80 3.43 -10.04 4.29
C ARG A 80 4.04 -9.11 5.34
N ALA A 81 5.20 -9.45 5.89
CA ALA A 81 5.90 -8.60 6.87
C ALA A 81 6.19 -7.19 6.33
N LEU A 82 6.55 -7.08 5.05
CA LEU A 82 6.74 -5.79 4.38
C LEU A 82 5.46 -4.96 4.32
N LEU A 83 4.33 -5.59 4.00
CA LEU A 83 3.02 -4.93 3.99
C LEU A 83 2.56 -4.53 5.39
N GLU A 84 2.78 -5.39 6.40
CA GLU A 84 2.46 -5.10 7.80
C GLU A 84 3.23 -3.85 8.28
N ALA A 85 4.53 -3.77 7.99
CA ALA A 85 5.36 -2.61 8.34
C ALA A 85 4.86 -1.32 7.65
N MET A 86 4.53 -1.39 6.36
CA MET A 86 4.01 -0.26 5.59
C MET A 86 2.65 0.24 6.13
N LEU A 87 1.71 -0.67 6.38
CA LEU A 87 0.37 -0.31 6.86
C LEU A 87 0.43 0.22 8.29
N SER A 88 1.20 -0.43 9.18
CA SER A 88 1.40 0.02 10.56
C SER A 88 1.97 1.43 10.60
N ARG A 89 2.99 1.72 9.78
CA ARG A 89 3.58 3.05 9.69
C ARG A 89 2.57 4.11 9.25
N CYS A 90 1.74 3.79 8.27
CA CYS A 90 0.71 4.70 7.79
C CYS A 90 -0.37 4.94 8.86
N MET A 91 -0.77 3.92 9.61
CA MET A 91 -1.71 4.06 10.71
C MET A 91 -1.16 4.98 11.81
N GLU A 92 0.07 4.77 12.27
CA GLU A 92 0.73 5.65 13.25
C GLU A 92 0.76 7.11 12.78
N PHE A 93 1.15 7.33 11.53
CA PHE A 93 1.23 8.67 10.95
C PHE A 93 -0.16 9.32 10.82
N SER A 94 -1.19 8.54 10.47
CA SER A 94 -2.57 9.03 10.36
C SER A 94 -3.15 9.44 11.71
N GLN A 95 -2.84 8.69 12.77
CA GLN A 95 -3.35 8.88 14.14
C GLN A 95 -2.69 10.04 14.88
N THR A 96 -1.57 10.56 14.39
CA THR A 96 -0.85 11.65 15.07
C THR A 96 -1.75 12.90 15.10
N PRO A 97 -2.17 13.38 16.29
CA PRO A 97 -3.07 14.52 16.41
C PRO A 97 -2.44 15.77 15.81
N LEU A 98 -3.19 16.51 14.99
CA LEU A 98 -2.80 17.86 14.62
C LEU A 98 -2.85 18.69 15.90
N ASN A 99 -1.68 19.09 16.40
CA ASN A 99 -1.53 19.78 17.68
C ASN A 99 -2.41 21.06 17.67
N ARG A 100 -3.61 20.97 18.28
CA ARG A 100 -4.69 21.97 18.15
C ARG A 100 -4.49 23.20 19.04
N ARG A 101 -3.30 23.39 19.60
CA ARG A 101 -2.94 24.49 20.50
C ARG A 101 -2.06 25.51 19.80
N SER A 102 -2.64 26.31 18.90
CA SER A 102 -2.09 27.61 18.57
C SER A 102 -3.23 28.52 18.11
N LEU A 103 -3.61 29.45 18.98
CA LEU A 103 -4.50 30.57 18.66
C LEU A 103 -3.87 31.40 17.52
N GLY A 104 -4.59 31.58 16.42
CA GLY A 104 -4.27 32.59 15.40
C GLY A 104 -4.40 32.09 13.96
N HIS A 105 -4.84 32.99 13.07
CA HIS A 105 -5.12 32.79 11.64
C HIS A 105 -4.02 32.07 10.79
N ALA A 106 -2.82 31.85 11.33
CA ALA A 106 -1.78 31.01 10.71
C ALA A 106 -2.07 29.48 10.76
N CYS A 107 -3.07 29.06 11.55
CA CYS A 107 -3.40 27.64 11.77
C CYS A 107 -3.99 26.94 10.52
N SER A 108 -4.73 27.66 9.67
CA SER A 108 -5.41 27.08 8.50
C SER A 108 -4.45 26.51 7.45
N ARG A 109 -3.43 27.28 7.04
CA ARG A 109 -2.44 26.83 6.02
C ARG A 109 -1.58 25.67 6.51
N ASN A 110 -1.28 25.62 7.82
CA ASN A 110 -0.50 24.53 8.40
C ASN A 110 -1.31 23.24 8.52
N SER A 111 -2.60 23.33 8.84
CA SER A 111 -3.53 22.20 8.86
C SER A 111 -3.75 21.61 7.46
N GLU A 112 -3.90 22.46 6.45
CA GLU A 112 -4.07 22.04 5.05
C GLU A 112 -2.81 21.33 4.53
N LYS A 113 -1.62 21.90 4.77
CA LYS A 113 -0.34 21.24 4.45
C LYS A 113 -0.17 19.89 5.14
N ALA A 114 -0.60 19.77 6.40
CA ALA A 114 -0.53 18.51 7.14
C ALA A 114 -1.49 17.45 6.55
N THR A 115 -2.70 17.87 6.16
CA THR A 115 -3.70 17.02 5.50
C THR A 115 -3.21 16.54 4.14
N LEU A 116 -2.58 17.42 3.35
CA LEU A 116 -1.95 17.06 2.08
C LEU A 116 -0.82 16.04 2.26
N ARG A 117 0.03 16.23 3.28
CA ARG A 117 1.10 15.27 3.61
C ARG A 117 0.54 13.91 4.03
N LYS A 118 -0.49 13.88 4.87
CA LYS A 118 -1.22 12.65 5.24
C LYS A 118 -1.78 11.95 4.01
N GLY A 119 -2.42 12.70 3.11
CA GLY A 119 -2.96 12.17 1.85
C GLY A 119 -1.89 11.58 0.95
N SER A 120 -0.76 12.27 0.77
CA SER A 120 0.35 11.76 -0.07
C SER A 120 0.99 10.50 0.52
N PHE A 121 1.15 10.44 1.84
CA PHE A 121 1.69 9.25 2.50
C PHE A 121 0.74 8.06 2.37
N LEU A 122 -0.55 8.26 2.67
CA LEU A 122 -1.59 7.25 2.51
C LEU A 122 -1.72 6.77 1.06
N LEU A 123 -1.66 7.68 0.08
CA LEU A 123 -1.67 7.32 -1.34
C LEU A 123 -0.49 6.40 -1.68
N SER A 124 0.73 6.75 -1.25
CA SER A 124 1.93 5.94 -1.51
C SER A 124 1.82 4.55 -0.86
N THR A 125 1.26 4.47 0.35
CA THR A 125 0.96 3.20 1.03
C THR A 125 -0.05 2.35 0.27
N LEU A 126 -1.13 2.95 -0.22
CA LEU A 126 -2.16 2.24 -0.99
C LEU A 126 -1.66 1.83 -2.37
N GLU A 127 -0.77 2.59 -3.00
CA GLU A 127 -0.12 2.18 -4.26
C GLU A 127 0.73 0.92 -4.05
N GLY A 128 1.50 0.84 -2.95
CA GLY A 128 2.23 -0.36 -2.58
C GLY A 128 1.29 -1.54 -2.33
N PHE A 129 0.22 -1.33 -1.56
CA PHE A 129 -0.77 -2.37 -1.27
C PHE A 129 -1.49 -2.85 -2.54
N ARG A 130 -1.83 -1.93 -3.45
CA ARG A 130 -2.40 -2.24 -4.77
C ARG A 130 -1.48 -3.12 -5.58
N ASN A 131 -0.18 -2.82 -5.58
CA ASN A 131 0.79 -3.62 -6.32
C ASN A 131 0.94 -5.03 -5.72
N ALA A 132 0.84 -5.19 -4.40
CA ALA A 132 0.76 -6.52 -3.79
C ALA A 132 -0.52 -7.30 -4.19
N CYS A 133 -1.67 -6.62 -4.26
CA CYS A 133 -2.89 -7.26 -4.77
C CYS A 133 -2.73 -7.65 -6.25
N ARG A 134 -2.15 -6.78 -7.07
CA ARG A 134 -1.86 -7.09 -8.48
C ARG A 134 -0.92 -8.29 -8.60
N LEU A 135 0.13 -8.34 -7.80
CA LEU A 135 1.08 -9.45 -7.75
C LEU A 135 0.37 -10.78 -7.43
N ALA A 136 -0.53 -10.79 -6.44
CA ALA A 136 -1.31 -11.98 -6.11
C ALA A 136 -2.19 -12.45 -7.28
N VAL A 137 -2.85 -11.52 -8.00
CA VAL A 137 -3.60 -11.84 -9.24
C VAL A 137 -2.69 -12.45 -10.30
N GLU A 138 -1.52 -11.86 -10.53
CA GLU A 138 -0.56 -12.34 -11.52
C GLU A 138 0.01 -13.73 -11.18
N PHE A 139 0.13 -14.07 -9.90
CA PHE A 139 0.56 -15.40 -9.45
C PHE A 139 -0.54 -16.47 -9.45
N GLN A 140 -1.83 -16.13 -9.51
CA GLN A 140 -2.90 -17.14 -9.62
C GLN A 140 -2.75 -18.03 -10.87
N GLY A 141 -2.20 -17.48 -11.95
CA GLY A 141 -1.92 -18.22 -13.18
C GLY A 141 -0.61 -19.01 -13.19
N GLU A 142 0.20 -18.94 -12.12
CA GLU A 142 1.55 -19.50 -12.06
C GLU A 142 1.60 -20.68 -11.07
N PRO A 143 1.67 -21.94 -11.54
CA PRO A 143 1.71 -23.11 -10.67
C PRO A 143 2.93 -23.12 -9.73
N SER A 144 4.08 -22.64 -10.20
CA SER A 144 5.32 -22.59 -9.44
C SER A 144 5.30 -21.57 -8.29
N ALA A 145 4.36 -20.62 -8.32
CA ALA A 145 4.21 -19.59 -7.30
C ALA A 145 3.17 -19.96 -6.22
N GLN A 146 2.46 -21.08 -6.33
CA GLN A 146 1.35 -21.40 -5.41
C GLN A 146 1.83 -21.73 -3.99
N GLU A 147 2.81 -22.61 -3.89
CA GLU A 147 3.38 -23.05 -2.63
C GLU A 147 4.85 -23.41 -2.81
N ASN A 148 5.61 -23.36 -1.71
CA ASN A 148 6.99 -23.83 -1.72
C ASN A 148 7.01 -25.38 -1.83
N PRO A 149 7.62 -25.95 -2.89
CA PRO A 149 7.66 -27.40 -3.11
C PRO A 149 8.49 -28.15 -2.07
N PHE A 150 9.31 -27.44 -1.28
CA PHE A 150 10.12 -28.00 -0.21
C PHE A 150 9.45 -27.95 1.18
N THR A 151 8.21 -27.47 1.27
CA THR A 151 7.45 -27.48 2.53
C THR A 151 6.98 -28.89 2.85
N ALA A 152 7.37 -29.40 4.04
CA ALA A 152 6.93 -30.73 4.48
C ALA A 152 5.40 -30.81 4.57
N PRO A 153 4.76 -31.94 4.23
CA PRO A 153 3.29 -32.08 4.27
C PRO A 153 2.65 -31.83 5.64
N SER A 154 3.44 -32.00 6.71
CA SER A 154 3.03 -31.79 8.10
C SER A 154 3.31 -30.38 8.63
N ALA A 155 3.97 -29.52 7.85
CA ALA A 155 4.27 -28.15 8.25
C ALA A 155 3.12 -27.21 7.90
N GLU A 156 2.91 -26.17 8.71
CA GLU A 156 1.91 -25.14 8.42
C GLU A 156 2.22 -24.46 7.07
N LYS A 157 1.23 -24.45 6.19
CA LYS A 157 1.29 -23.88 4.83
C LYS A 157 1.13 -22.35 4.84
N GLU A 158 1.91 -21.66 5.67
CA GLU A 158 1.83 -20.19 5.78
C GLU A 158 2.48 -19.44 4.61
N ASP A 159 3.40 -20.09 3.87
CA ASP A 159 4.12 -19.48 2.75
C ASP A 159 3.47 -19.90 1.42
N THR A 160 2.17 -19.62 1.30
CA THR A 160 1.33 -19.94 0.13
C THR A 160 0.66 -18.69 -0.42
N LEU A 161 0.31 -18.73 -1.71
CA LEU A 161 -0.47 -17.66 -2.35
C LEU A 161 -1.84 -17.50 -1.68
N GLU A 162 -2.47 -18.60 -1.24
CA GLU A 162 -3.76 -18.57 -0.56
C GLU A 162 -3.68 -17.81 0.78
N ALA A 163 -2.74 -18.18 1.65
CA ALA A 163 -2.54 -17.48 2.93
C ALA A 163 -2.20 -15.99 2.73
N PHE A 164 -1.38 -15.68 1.72
CA PHE A 164 -1.07 -14.29 1.38
C PHE A 164 -2.30 -13.52 0.90
N SER A 165 -3.14 -14.15 0.07
CA SER A 165 -4.38 -13.57 -0.43
C SER A 165 -5.36 -13.27 0.70
N GLU A 166 -5.56 -14.22 1.61
CA GLU A 166 -6.41 -14.05 2.79
C GLU A 166 -5.91 -12.90 3.68
N TYR A 167 -4.59 -12.82 3.86
CA TYR A 167 -3.97 -11.69 4.54
C TYR A 167 -4.28 -10.35 3.85
N LEU A 168 -4.18 -10.26 2.51
CA LEU A 168 -4.52 -9.03 1.79
C LEU A 168 -5.98 -8.61 2.03
N LEU A 169 -6.93 -9.54 1.97
CA LEU A 169 -8.33 -9.22 2.24
C LEU A 169 -8.52 -8.74 3.70
N SER A 170 -7.93 -9.45 4.66
CA SER A 170 -7.99 -9.10 6.08
C SER A 170 -7.36 -7.75 6.40
N ALA A 171 -6.20 -7.45 5.81
CA ALA A 171 -5.50 -6.18 5.97
C ALA A 171 -6.29 -5.02 5.32
N CYS A 172 -6.92 -5.27 4.17
CA CYS A 172 -7.79 -4.27 3.55
C CYS A 172 -8.99 -3.94 4.45
N ASP A 173 -9.61 -4.98 5.00
CA ASP A 173 -10.77 -4.90 5.89
C ASP A 173 -10.48 -4.12 7.18
N SER A 174 -9.38 -4.50 7.85
CA SER A 174 -9.03 -3.99 9.18
C SER A 174 -8.24 -2.69 9.17
N GLN A 175 -7.53 -2.36 8.09
CA GLN A 175 -6.60 -1.23 8.05
C GLN A 175 -6.89 -0.27 6.89
N CYS A 176 -6.91 -0.75 5.64
CA CYS A 176 -7.07 0.14 4.47
C CYS A 176 -8.43 0.87 4.47
N ILE A 177 -9.54 0.16 4.70
CA ILE A 177 -10.88 0.77 4.76
C ILE A 177 -10.95 1.85 5.84
N PRO A 178 -10.61 1.59 7.13
CA PRO A 178 -10.61 2.63 8.15
C PRO A 178 -9.74 3.84 7.82
N MET A 179 -8.54 3.64 7.26
CA MET A 179 -7.66 4.74 6.87
C MET A 179 -8.27 5.62 5.78
N VAL A 180 -8.87 5.01 4.75
CA VAL A 180 -9.51 5.74 3.64
C VAL A 180 -10.76 6.46 4.10
N MET A 181 -11.62 5.79 4.89
CA MET A 181 -12.84 6.39 5.45
C MET A 181 -12.49 7.63 6.27
N ARG A 182 -11.55 7.50 7.22
CA ARG A 182 -11.10 8.60 8.08
C ARG A 182 -10.52 9.77 7.28
N TYR A 183 -9.64 9.50 6.31
CA TYR A 183 -9.07 10.56 5.48
C TYR A 183 -10.14 11.28 4.65
N SER A 184 -11.16 10.55 4.17
CA SER A 184 -12.24 11.09 3.34
C SER A 184 -13.21 12.00 4.11
N GLU A 185 -13.27 11.88 5.43
CA GLU A 185 -13.96 12.84 6.31
C GLU A 185 -13.26 14.21 6.32
N GLU A 186 -11.92 14.21 6.23
CA GLU A 186 -11.08 15.42 6.30
C GLU A 186 -10.86 16.07 4.93
N ALA A 187 -10.65 15.29 3.87
CA ALA A 187 -10.30 15.80 2.55
C ALA A 187 -10.74 14.88 1.40
N THR A 188 -10.89 15.46 0.21
CA THR A 188 -11.19 14.74 -1.03
C THR A 188 -9.93 14.59 -1.89
N HIS A 189 -9.53 13.37 -2.22
CA HIS A 189 -8.38 13.09 -3.09
C HIS A 189 -8.76 12.07 -4.18
N PRO A 190 -9.03 12.50 -5.44
CA PRO A 190 -9.55 11.61 -6.49
C PRO A 190 -8.66 10.38 -6.74
N LYS A 191 -7.35 10.59 -6.88
CA LYS A 191 -6.40 9.51 -7.15
C LYS A 191 -6.36 8.44 -6.05
N LEU A 192 -6.49 8.85 -4.79
CA LEU A 192 -6.52 7.93 -3.66
C LEU A 192 -7.75 7.01 -3.73
N MET A 193 -8.92 7.57 -4.07
CA MET A 193 -10.13 6.77 -4.25
C MET A 193 -10.03 5.82 -5.46
N GLU A 194 -9.46 6.28 -6.57
CA GLU A 194 -9.19 5.44 -7.74
C GLU A 194 -8.30 4.23 -7.39
N VAL A 195 -7.18 4.47 -6.69
CA VAL A 195 -6.29 3.40 -6.21
C VAL A 195 -7.03 2.47 -5.27
N PHE A 196 -7.83 3.00 -4.35
CA PHE A 196 -8.58 2.19 -3.39
C PHE A 196 -9.64 1.30 -4.06
N LEU A 197 -10.40 1.82 -5.01
CA LEU A 197 -11.35 1.02 -5.80
C LEU A 197 -10.63 -0.06 -6.62
N SER A 198 -9.44 0.25 -7.15
CA SER A 198 -8.60 -0.75 -7.84
C SER A 198 -8.14 -1.86 -6.90
N ILE A 199 -7.85 -1.57 -5.62
CA ILE A 199 -7.52 -2.59 -4.61
C ILE A 199 -8.73 -3.50 -4.39
N LEU A 200 -9.92 -2.93 -4.14
CA LEU A 200 -11.15 -3.69 -3.92
C LEU A 200 -11.47 -4.62 -5.09
N HIS A 201 -11.30 -4.12 -6.33
CA HIS A 201 -11.45 -4.92 -7.53
C HIS A 201 -10.48 -6.12 -7.55
N SER A 202 -9.19 -5.89 -7.32
CA SER A 202 -8.20 -6.97 -7.28
C SER A 202 -8.53 -8.00 -6.20
N LEU A 203 -8.96 -7.58 -5.01
CA LEU A 203 -9.36 -8.51 -3.94
C LEU A 203 -10.53 -9.42 -4.34
N PHE A 204 -11.49 -8.92 -5.12
CA PHE A 204 -12.59 -9.74 -5.66
C PHE A 204 -12.17 -10.69 -6.77
N VAL A 205 -11.07 -10.41 -7.47
CA VAL A 205 -10.45 -11.37 -8.40
C VAL A 205 -9.72 -12.46 -7.62
N ILE A 206 -8.95 -12.08 -6.60
CA ILE A 206 -8.13 -13.01 -5.83
C ILE A 206 -9.00 -13.96 -4.98
N ILE A 207 -10.03 -13.42 -4.31
CA ILE A 207 -10.91 -14.18 -3.40
C ILE A 207 -12.38 -14.03 -3.81
N PRO A 208 -12.81 -14.66 -4.92
CA PRO A 208 -14.14 -14.46 -5.49
C PRO A 208 -15.26 -14.93 -4.56
N HIS A 209 -15.03 -15.97 -3.77
CA HIS A 209 -16.02 -16.52 -2.84
C HIS A 209 -16.36 -15.55 -1.68
N MET A 210 -15.46 -14.61 -1.35
CA MET A 210 -15.71 -13.60 -0.32
C MET A 210 -16.39 -12.34 -0.84
N LYS A 211 -16.53 -12.19 -2.17
CA LYS A 211 -17.06 -10.97 -2.82
C LYS A 211 -18.39 -10.53 -2.25
N VAL A 212 -19.36 -11.45 -2.11
CA VAL A 212 -20.71 -11.13 -1.62
C VAL A 212 -20.68 -10.69 -0.16
N LYS A 213 -19.98 -11.45 0.70
CA LYS A 213 -19.87 -11.16 2.14
C LYS A 213 -19.17 -9.82 2.37
N PHE A 214 -18.07 -9.57 1.67
CA PHE A 214 -17.31 -8.34 1.80
C PHE A 214 -18.05 -7.13 1.23
N SER A 215 -18.75 -7.27 0.10
CA SER A 215 -19.59 -6.20 -0.47
C SER A 215 -20.72 -5.79 0.46
N ARG A 216 -21.37 -6.77 1.13
CA ARG A 216 -22.39 -6.48 2.16
C ARG A 216 -21.80 -5.67 3.31
N LYS A 217 -20.63 -6.08 3.81
CA LYS A 217 -19.93 -5.35 4.87
C LYS A 217 -19.60 -3.91 4.48
N LEU A 218 -19.15 -3.68 3.24
CA LEU A 218 -18.91 -2.33 2.71
C LEU A 218 -20.21 -1.50 2.63
N ALA A 219 -21.33 -2.12 2.26
CA ALA A 219 -22.63 -1.44 2.27
C ALA A 219 -23.03 -1.04 3.70
N ASP A 220 -22.87 -1.95 4.66
CA ASP A 220 -23.21 -1.75 6.07
C ASP A 220 -22.32 -0.68 6.73
N SER A 221 -21.06 -0.53 6.29
CA SER A 221 -20.14 0.51 6.78
C SER A 221 -20.37 1.89 6.17
N SER A 222 -21.47 2.09 5.44
CA SER A 222 -21.77 3.33 4.71
C SER A 222 -20.75 3.71 3.64
N PHE A 223 -19.89 2.78 3.20
CA PHE A 223 -18.88 3.04 2.18
C PHE A 223 -19.51 3.47 0.84
N ILE A 224 -20.66 2.90 0.48
CA ILE A 224 -21.39 3.29 -0.74
C ILE A 224 -21.83 4.76 -0.65
N ARG A 225 -22.39 5.16 0.49
CA ARG A 225 -22.79 6.55 0.73
C ARG A 225 -21.58 7.48 0.64
N LEU A 226 -20.47 7.14 1.29
CA LEU A 226 -19.24 7.91 1.20
C LEU A 226 -18.78 8.06 -0.26
N THR A 227 -18.78 6.98 -1.03
CA THR A 227 -18.37 7.01 -2.44
C THR A 227 -19.25 7.94 -3.27
N LEU A 228 -20.56 7.96 -3.04
CA LEU A 228 -21.49 8.87 -3.71
C LEU A 228 -21.27 10.33 -3.29
N GLU A 229 -21.05 10.59 -2.00
CA GLU A 229 -20.74 11.92 -1.48
C GLU A 229 -19.41 12.46 -2.07
N LEU A 230 -18.38 11.62 -2.13
CA LEU A 230 -17.11 11.96 -2.74
C LEU A 230 -17.26 12.24 -4.24
N LYS A 231 -18.02 11.40 -4.96
CA LYS A 231 -18.35 11.64 -6.38
C LYS A 231 -19.03 13.00 -6.56
N ALA A 232 -20.01 13.34 -5.73
CA ALA A 232 -20.67 14.64 -5.78
C ALA A 232 -19.69 15.80 -5.56
N ARG A 233 -18.78 15.69 -4.57
CA ARG A 233 -17.74 16.69 -4.28
C ARG A 233 -16.75 16.85 -5.44
N PHE A 234 -16.34 15.75 -6.07
CA PHE A 234 -15.47 15.80 -7.26
C PHE A 234 -16.16 16.52 -8.44
N CYS A 235 -17.44 16.25 -8.67
CA CYS A 235 -18.21 16.92 -9.73
C CYS A 235 -18.46 18.41 -9.44
N SER A 236 -18.64 18.81 -8.17
CA SER A 236 -18.87 20.21 -7.80
C SER A 236 -17.61 21.07 -7.89
N GLY A 237 -16.43 20.53 -7.54
CA GLY A 237 -15.16 21.27 -7.62
C GLY A 237 -14.74 21.65 -9.03
N GLN A 238 -15.21 20.90 -10.04
CA GLN A 238 -14.96 21.17 -11.46
C GLN A 238 -15.82 22.32 -12.03
N ARG A 239 -16.88 22.75 -11.33
CA ARG A 239 -17.76 23.86 -11.76
C ARG A 239 -17.24 25.25 -11.39
N THR A 240 -16.20 25.34 -10.55
CA THR A 240 -15.62 26.61 -10.09
C THR A 240 -14.46 27.15 -10.92
N LEU A 241 -14.11 26.51 -12.06
CA LEU A 241 -13.10 27.01 -13.00
C LEU A 241 -13.67 27.50 -14.35
N CYS A 242 -14.97 27.82 -14.40
CA CYS A 242 -15.61 28.47 -15.53
C CYS A 242 -16.48 29.64 -15.07
N SER A 243 -15.87 30.64 -14.45
CA SER A 243 -16.38 32.02 -14.40
C SER A 243 -15.33 32.92 -13.76
N VAL A 244 -14.45 33.50 -14.58
CA VAL A 244 -14.19 34.94 -14.81
C VAL A 244 -13.13 35.02 -15.91
#